data_AF-A0A4U1CNA3-F1
#
_entry.id   AF-A0A4U1CNA3-F1
#
_cell.length_a   1.000
_cell.length_b   1.000
_cell.length_c   1.000
_cell.angle_alpha   90.00
_cell.angle_beta   90.00
_cell.angle_gamma   90.00
#
_symmetry.space_group_name_H-M   'P 1'
#
loop_
_entity.id
_entity.type
_entity.pdbx_description
1 polymer ?
#
loop_
_entity_poly.entity_id
_entity_poly.type
_entity_poly.pdbx_seq_one_letter_code
_entity_poly.pdbx_strand_id
1 'polypeptide(L)'
;MITINNVQPLDATQLTDILKTEFPSYVNERLGSNLAVEFAHVSDFVNISFPEVIEGNAYTIIVSDDSLELSDHTSEGTYNAELLEEHLIAFLILKAS
;
A
#
# COMPACT_ATOMS: atom_id res chain seq x y z
N MET A 1 -5.05 11.31 -4.03
CA MET A 1 -3.57 11.35 -3.96
C MET A 1 -3.17 11.85 -2.59
N ILE A 2 -2.42 11.03 -1.87
CA ILE A 2 -1.99 11.28 -0.49
C ILE A 2 -0.47 11.25 -0.46
N THR A 3 0.15 12.27 0.13
CA THR A 3 1.61 12.37 0.23
C THR A 3 2.06 12.11 1.66
N ILE A 4 3.02 11.20 1.83
CA ILE A 4 3.61 10.81 3.11
C ILE A 4 5.09 11.19 3.06
N ASN A 5 5.61 11.81 4.12
CA ASN A 5 7.04 12.16 4.18
C ASN A 5 7.89 10.90 4.39
N ASN A 6 8.96 10.77 3.63
CA ASN A 6 9.90 9.65 3.70
C ASN A 6 11.07 10.01 4.65
N VAL A 7 10.79 10.09 5.95
CA VAL A 7 11.76 10.52 6.97
C VAL A 7 12.88 9.50 7.14
N GLN A 8 12.55 8.21 7.06
CA GLN A 8 13.53 7.17 6.72
C GLN A 8 13.52 7.00 5.21
N PRO A 9 14.62 7.31 4.48
CA PRO A 9 14.63 7.25 3.02
C PRO A 9 14.56 5.79 2.55
N LEU A 10 13.34 5.28 2.45
CA LEU A 10 13.04 3.98 1.88
C LEU A 10 13.04 4.11 0.37
N ASP A 11 13.85 3.29 -0.31
CA ASP A 11 13.74 3.12 -1.76
C ASP A 11 12.57 2.16 -2.12
N ALA A 12 12.17 2.16 -3.39
CA ALA A 12 11.04 1.34 -3.85
C ALA A 12 11.24 -0.16 -3.63
N THR A 13 12.48 -0.64 -3.64
CA THR A 13 12.79 -2.05 -3.38
C THR A 13 12.58 -2.36 -1.90
N GLN A 14 13.16 -1.55 -1.02
CA GLN A 14 13.00 -1.68 0.43
C GLN A 14 11.53 -1.61 0.84
N LEU A 15 10.78 -0.64 0.31
CA LEU A 15 9.36 -0.50 0.59
C LEU A 15 8.58 -1.74 0.12
N THR A 16 8.88 -2.24 -1.09
CA THR A 16 8.22 -3.44 -1.62
C THR A 16 8.48 -4.67 -0.75
N ASP A 17 9.71 -4.87 -0.28
CA ASP A 17 10.05 -6.00 0.58
C ASP A 17 9.35 -5.92 1.94
N ILE A 18 9.29 -4.73 2.54
CA ILE A 18 8.53 -4.46 3.77
C ILE A 18 7.05 -4.76 3.57
N LEU A 19 6.46 -4.24 2.48
CA LEU A 19 5.07 -4.46 2.15
C LEU A 19 4.76 -5.95 1.99
N LYS A 20 5.56 -6.69 1.19
CA LYS A 20 5.37 -8.14 0.99
C LYS A 20 5.44 -8.95 2.28
N THR A 21 6.31 -8.55 3.20
CA THR A 21 6.61 -9.32 4.41
C THR A 21 5.63 -9.02 5.54
N GLU A 22 5.25 -7.76 5.71
CA GLU A 22 4.56 -7.30 6.91
C GLU A 22 3.11 -6.83 6.65
N PHE A 23 2.84 -6.26 5.47
CA PHE A 23 1.54 -5.63 5.21
C PHE A 23 0.37 -6.62 5.12
N PRO A 24 0.47 -7.80 4.47
CA PRO A 24 -0.63 -8.78 4.43
C PRO A 24 -1.06 -9.21 5.83
N SER A 25 -0.10 -9.48 6.72
CA SER A 25 -0.40 -9.85 8.10
C SER A 25 -1.05 -8.69 8.85
N TYR A 26 -0.49 -7.48 8.74
CA TYR A 26 -1.02 -6.28 9.36
C TYR A 26 -2.48 -5.99 8.96
N VAL A 27 -2.77 -6.01 7.66
CA VAL A 27 -4.12 -5.66 7.16
C VAL A 27 -5.13 -6.75 7.51
N ASN A 28 -4.73 -8.02 7.47
CA ASN A 28 -5.60 -9.14 7.81
C ASN A 28 -5.95 -9.18 9.30
N GLU A 29 -4.99 -8.88 10.18
CA GLU A 29 -5.25 -8.75 11.62
C GLU A 29 -6.21 -7.59 11.94
N ARG A 30 -6.11 -6.48 11.20
CA ARG A 30 -6.96 -5.29 11.43
C ARG A 30 -8.37 -5.46 10.87
N LEU A 31 -8.50 -6.08 9.70
CA LEU A 31 -9.79 -6.30 9.04
C LEU A 31 -10.49 -7.58 9.54
N GLY A 32 -9.81 -8.43 10.30
CA GLY A 32 -10.34 -9.75 10.67
C GLY A 32 -10.61 -10.62 9.44
N SER A 33 -9.82 -10.44 8.38
CA SER A 33 -9.96 -11.09 7.08
C SER A 33 -8.71 -11.89 6.74
N ASN A 34 -8.73 -12.57 5.60
CA ASN A 34 -7.57 -13.27 5.04
C ASN A 34 -7.43 -12.93 3.55
N LEU A 35 -7.32 -11.63 3.27
CA LEU A 35 -7.15 -11.10 1.92
C LEU A 35 -5.77 -11.47 1.37
N ALA A 36 -5.77 -11.96 0.13
CA ALA A 36 -4.60 -12.03 -0.71
C ALA A 36 -4.19 -10.61 -1.12
N VAL A 37 -2.92 -10.28 -0.90
CA VAL A 37 -2.33 -9.00 -1.31
C VAL A 37 -1.16 -9.29 -2.24
N GLU A 38 -1.19 -8.71 -3.42
CA GLU A 38 -0.14 -8.86 -4.42
C GLU A 38 0.59 -7.54 -4.64
N PHE A 39 1.90 -7.63 -4.86
CA PHE A 39 2.77 -6.47 -5.00
C PHE A 39 3.60 -6.58 -6.26
N ALA A 40 3.55 -5.55 -7.10
CA ALA A 40 4.36 -5.42 -8.30
C ALA A 40 5.14 -4.12 -8.26
N HIS A 41 6.47 -4.20 -8.34
CA HIS A 41 7.35 -3.04 -8.34
C HIS A 41 7.98 -2.85 -9.72
N VAL A 42 8.03 -1.60 -10.21
CA VAL A 42 8.67 -1.22 -11.46
C VAL A 42 9.32 0.15 -11.25
N SER A 43 10.64 0.19 -11.24
CA SER A 43 11.40 1.41 -10.90
C SER A 43 10.94 1.98 -9.55
N ASP A 44 10.42 3.21 -9.55
CA ASP A 44 9.97 3.94 -8.36
C ASP A 44 8.49 3.69 -8.04
N PHE A 45 7.81 2.85 -8.83
CA PHE A 45 6.40 2.55 -8.66
C PHE A 45 6.20 1.21 -7.94
N VAL A 46 5.37 1.22 -6.90
CA VAL A 46 4.93 0.02 -6.18
C VAL A 46 3.42 -0.08 -6.31
N ASN A 47 2.96 -1.04 -7.10
CA ASN A 47 1.55 -1.36 -7.27
C ASN A 47 1.12 -2.41 -6.24
N ILE A 48 -0.05 -2.19 -5.65
CA ILE A 48 -0.67 -3.07 -4.66
C ILE A 48 -2.03 -3.50 -5.22
N SER A 49 -2.25 -4.80 -5.27
CA SER A 49 -3.48 -5.40 -5.78
C SER A 49 -4.13 -6.28 -4.71
N PHE A 50 -5.45 -6.26 -4.69
CA PHE A 50 -6.27 -7.10 -3.83
C PHE A 50 -7.25 -7.87 -4.72
N PRO A 51 -6.87 -9.06 -5.22
CA PRO A 51 -7.68 -9.80 -6.21
C PRO A 51 -9.10 -10.14 -5.74
N GLU A 52 -9.30 -10.22 -4.43
CA GLU A 52 -10.60 -10.50 -3.82
C GLU A 52 -11.49 -9.26 -3.68
N VAL A 53 -10.92 -8.07 -3.87
CA VAL A 53 -11.58 -6.77 -3.67
C VAL A 53 -11.87 -6.08 -5.00
N ILE A 54 -10.89 -6.05 -5.91
CA ILE A 54 -10.98 -5.41 -7.22
C ILE A 54 -10.10 -6.13 -8.24
N GLU A 55 -10.53 -6.16 -9.51
CA GLU A 55 -9.68 -6.60 -10.61
C GLU A 55 -8.65 -5.52 -10.96
N GLY A 56 -7.36 -5.86 -10.83
CA GLY A 56 -6.24 -4.98 -11.15
C GLY A 56 -5.60 -4.32 -9.92
N ASN A 57 -4.86 -3.24 -10.16
CA ASN A 57 -4.16 -2.51 -9.11
C ASN A 57 -5.18 -1.70 -8.30
N ALA A 58 -5.22 -1.92 -6.98
CA ALA A 58 -6.03 -1.12 -6.07
C ALA A 58 -5.32 0.20 -5.72
N TYR A 59 -4.01 0.14 -5.49
CA TYR A 59 -3.21 1.29 -5.12
C TYR A 59 -1.87 1.31 -5.85
N THR A 60 -1.37 2.52 -6.09
CA THR A 60 -0.03 2.75 -6.61
C THR A 60 0.71 3.71 -5.68
N ILE A 61 1.91 3.33 -5.25
CA ILE A 61 2.81 4.17 -4.48
C ILE A 61 3.96 4.60 -5.39
N ILE A 62 4.22 5.90 -5.47
CA ILE A 62 5.40 6.47 -6.11
C ILE A 62 6.39 6.80 -5.00
N VAL A 63 7.57 6.20 -5.06
CA VAL A 63 8.61 6.35 -4.05
C VAL A 63 9.64 7.36 -4.54
N SER A 64 9.84 8.41 -3.75
CA SER A 64 10.87 9.42 -3.98
C SER A 64 11.78 9.51 -2.76
N ASP A 65 12.93 10.17 -2.92
CA ASP A 65 13.89 10.35 -1.82
C ASP A 65 13.25 10.96 -0.57
N ASP A 66 12.35 11.93 -0.74
CA ASP A 66 11.75 12.71 0.35
C ASP A 66 10.28 12.36 0.65
N SER A 67 9.60 11.61 -0.23
CA SER A 67 8.16 11.37 -0.11
C SER A 67 7.68 10.06 -0.74
N LEU A 68 6.56 9.56 -0.24
CA LEU A 68 5.75 8.48 -0.82
C LEU A 68 4.42 9.08 -1.27
N GLU A 69 4.08 8.94 -2.56
CA GLU A 69 2.81 9.40 -3.11
C GLU A 69 1.88 8.21 -3.37
N LEU A 70 0.77 8.15 -2.63
CA LEU A 70 -0.25 7.11 -2.77
C LEU A 70 -1.38 7.56 -3.70
N SER A 71 -1.68 6.73 -4.70
CA SER A 71 -2.83 6.86 -5.60
C SER A 71 -3.79 5.71 -5.41
N ASP A 72 -5.05 6.03 -5.16
CA ASP A 72 -6.18 5.10 -5.09
C ASP A 72 -6.78 4.90 -6.49
N HIS A 73 -7.00 3.63 -6.85
CA HIS A 73 -7.64 3.20 -8.10
C HIS A 73 -8.92 2.40 -7.86
N THR A 74 -9.35 2.29 -6.61
CA THR A 74 -10.62 1.67 -6.22
C THR A 74 -11.80 2.57 -6.65
N SER A 75 -12.97 1.97 -6.80
CA SER A 75 -14.21 2.70 -7.15
C SER A 75 -15.14 2.79 -5.95
N GLU A 76 -15.99 3.82 -5.90
CA GLU A 76 -17.05 3.93 -4.88
C GLU A 76 -17.91 2.64 -4.86
N GLY A 77 -17.99 1.97 -3.71
CA GLY A 77 -18.68 0.70 -3.53
C GLY A 77 -17.77 -0.54 -3.56
N THR A 78 -16.46 -0.37 -3.76
CA THR A 78 -15.48 -1.43 -3.57
C THR A 78 -15.44 -1.85 -2.10
N TYR A 79 -15.63 -3.14 -1.84
CA TYR A 79 -15.74 -3.67 -0.48
C TYR A 79 -14.49 -3.33 0.34
N ASN A 80 -14.68 -2.63 1.47
CA ASN A 80 -13.63 -2.19 2.39
C ASN A 80 -12.55 -1.27 1.80
N ALA A 81 -12.75 -0.65 0.63
CA ALA A 81 -11.74 0.21 0.01
C ALA A 81 -11.29 1.38 0.92
N GLU A 82 -12.22 2.07 1.58
CA GLU A 82 -11.88 3.15 2.52
C GLU A 82 -11.03 2.65 3.69
N LEU A 83 -11.40 1.52 4.30
CA LEU A 83 -10.65 0.93 5.41
C LEU A 83 -9.27 0.40 4.97
N LEU A 84 -9.18 -0.15 3.76
CA LEU A 84 -7.92 -0.61 3.17
C LEU A 84 -6.97 0.57 2.93
N GLU A 85 -7.49 1.67 2.41
CA GLU A 85 -6.72 2.91 2.20
C GLU A 85 -6.21 3.44 3.55
N GLU A 86 -7.08 3.54 4.57
CA GLU A 86 -6.71 3.99 5.91
C GLU A 86 -5.59 3.14 6.54
N HIS A 87 -5.72 1.81 6.44
CA HIS A 87 -4.70 0.89 6.97
C HIS A 87 -3.39 0.95 6.19
N LEU A 88 -3.45 1.11 4.87
CA LEU A 88 -2.27 1.28 4.04
C LEU A 88 -1.52 2.57 4.42
N ILE A 89 -2.23 3.70 4.52
CA ILE A 89 -1.63 4.98 4.93
C ILE A 89 -1.01 4.86 6.32
N ALA A 90 -1.73 4.28 7.28
CA ALA A 90 -1.22 4.11 8.64
C ALA A 90 0.06 3.25 8.68
N PHE A 91 0.09 2.18 7.88
CA PHE A 91 1.27 1.33 7.75
C PHE A 91 2.45 2.07 7.10
N LEU A 92 2.21 2.81 6.02
CA LEU A 92 3.25 3.58 5.34
C LEU A 92 3.83 4.67 6.25
N ILE A 93 2.98 5.39 7.00
CA ILE A 93 3.43 6.36 8.01
C ILE A 93 4.32 5.68 9.04
N LEU A 94 3.92 4.50 9.57
CA LEU A 94 4.71 3.76 10.55
C LEU A 94 6.10 3.36 10.04
N LYS A 95 6.23 3.09 8.74
CA LYS A 95 7.50 2.63 8.11
C LYS A 95 8.36 3.77 7.60
N ALA A 96 7.75 4.86 7.17
CA ALA A 96 8.44 6.04 6.65
C ALA A 96 8.83 7.05 7.76
N SER A 97 8.41 6.82 9.01
CA SER A 97 8.73 7.66 10.19
C SER A 97 10.10 7.36 10.81
#